data_AF-A0A2D9H8N7-F1
#
_entry.id   AF-A0A2D9H8N7-F1
#
_cell.length_a   1.000
_cell.length_b   1.000
_cell.length_c   1.000
_cell.angle_alpha   90.00
_cell.angle_beta   90.00
_cell.angle_gamma   90.00
#
_symmetry.space_group_name_H-M   'P 1'
#
loop_
_entity.id
_entity.type
_entity.pdbx_description
1 polymer ?
#
loop_
_entity_poly.entity_id
_entity_poly.type
_entity_poly.pdbx_seq_one_letter_code
_entity_poly.pdbx_strand_id
1 'polypeptide(L)'
;MTKREKTGGLHGGSLGSGKTLGVWSATAVVVGSMLGIGIYIVPPQVAELAGGSWWFFGLWFFGGVVAFAGADAFAQLSTRVPKAGGDFCYQYLAFGPSVAFATGCVLFLGVFGGSIAATALPLWEFQLAKLAQINFTEQLISSPFGGGVSVASLGGISLILLVTAVHLGSERNWSRLQVVLTLVPLVLLSFIACYALIAAPSAVHATAEPGAMAEEVTVSRLLSAYLGVYFAYSGWNAVTYVAGEVKDPSKT
;
A
#
# COMPACT_ATOMS: atom_id res chain seq x y z
N MET A 1 44.55 20.19 50.11
CA MET A 1 43.28 20.76 50.61
C MET A 1 42.87 21.79 49.56
N THR A 2 41.77 21.73 48.82
CA THR A 2 40.37 21.30 49.03
C THR A 2 39.76 21.11 47.63
N LYS A 3 39.24 19.93 47.26
CA LYS A 3 37.86 19.44 47.39
C LYS A 3 37.13 19.51 46.03
N ARG A 4 36.73 18.31 45.56
CA ARG A 4 35.95 18.00 44.36
C ARG A 4 34.69 18.88 44.21
N GLU A 5 34.39 19.24 42.97
CA GLU A 5 33.00 19.29 42.49
C GLU A 5 32.88 18.47 41.20
N LYS A 6 32.17 17.34 41.32
CA LYS A 6 31.57 16.60 40.23
C LYS A 6 30.23 17.25 39.94
N THR A 7 30.08 17.88 38.79
CA THR A 7 28.81 17.99 38.08
C THR A 7 28.90 16.99 36.92
N GLY A 8 28.23 15.84 36.98
CA GLY A 8 26.78 15.73 37.06
C GLY A 8 26.27 15.64 35.62
N GLY A 9 26.47 14.48 35.01
CA GLY A 9 26.20 14.26 33.59
C GLY A 9 24.73 14.44 33.23
N LEU A 10 24.49 15.22 32.19
CA LEU A 10 23.34 15.00 31.33
C LEU A 10 23.71 13.85 30.41
N HIS A 11 23.17 12.68 30.73
CA HIS A 11 23.09 11.55 29.81
C HIS A 11 22.43 12.06 28.53
N GLY A 12 23.25 12.44 27.55
CA GLY A 12 22.91 12.28 26.14
C GLY A 12 22.71 10.78 25.93
N GLY A 13 21.49 10.32 26.18
CA GLY A 13 21.07 8.98 25.81
C GLY A 13 21.27 8.84 24.31
N SER A 14 22.37 8.19 23.93
CA SER A 14 22.51 7.51 22.66
C SER A 14 21.37 6.48 22.56
N LEU A 15 20.18 6.92 22.16
CA LEU A 15 19.20 6.06 21.52
C LEU A 15 19.90 5.52 20.27
N GLY A 16 20.13 4.21 20.25
CA GLY A 16 21.08 3.54 19.38
C GLY A 16 21.08 4.05 17.92
N SER A 17 22.29 4.42 17.49
CA SER A 17 22.71 4.63 16.10
C SER A 17 22.55 3.34 15.27
N GLY A 18 21.32 2.94 15.00
CA GLY A 18 20.99 1.71 14.29
C GLY A 18 20.69 1.92 12.81
N LYS A 19 21.57 2.59 12.05
CA LYS A 19 21.47 2.55 10.59
C LYS A 19 21.75 1.11 10.11
N THR A 20 20.70 0.32 9.96
CA THR A 20 20.81 -1.12 9.68
C THR A 20 20.37 -1.49 8.26
N LEU A 21 19.53 -0.67 7.61
CA LEU A 21 18.99 -0.96 6.30
C LEU A 21 20.02 -0.61 5.21
N GLY A 22 20.44 -1.63 4.45
CA GLY A 22 21.16 -1.44 3.19
C GLY A 22 20.21 -1.42 2.00
N VAL A 23 20.76 -1.28 0.79
CA VAL A 23 20.01 -1.20 -0.48
C VAL A 23 18.95 -2.29 -0.59
N TRP A 24 19.33 -3.56 -0.45
CA TRP A 24 18.39 -4.68 -0.57
C TRP A 24 17.27 -4.65 0.46
N SER A 25 17.55 -4.25 1.69
CA SER A 25 16.53 -4.15 2.74
C SER A 25 15.58 -2.98 2.48
N ALA A 26 16.10 -1.83 2.05
CA ALA A 26 15.30 -0.67 1.68
C ALA A 26 14.42 -0.96 0.45
N THR A 27 14.98 -1.59 -0.59
CA THR A 27 14.22 -2.06 -1.77
C THR A 27 13.15 -3.05 -1.35
N ALA A 28 13.46 -4.01 -0.48
CA ALA A 28 12.48 -4.98 0.00
C ALA A 28 11.34 -4.32 0.78
N VAL A 29 11.61 -3.25 1.54
CA VAL A 29 10.56 -2.46 2.21
C VAL A 29 9.65 -1.82 1.16
N VAL A 30 10.19 -1.13 0.16
CA VAL A 30 9.37 -0.47 -0.88
C VAL A 30 8.56 -1.50 -1.67
N VAL A 31 9.20 -2.56 -2.16
CA VAL A 31 8.52 -3.62 -2.93
C VAL A 31 7.46 -4.30 -2.08
N GLY A 32 7.76 -4.63 -0.82
CA GLY A 32 6.80 -5.25 0.10
C GLY A 32 5.64 -4.33 0.46
N SER A 33 5.85 -3.02 0.47
CA SER A 33 4.79 -2.03 0.70
C SER A 33 3.92 -1.76 -0.53
N MET A 34 4.49 -1.85 -1.74
CA MET A 34 3.75 -1.69 -3.00
C MET A 34 2.96 -2.93 -3.41
N LEU A 35 3.49 -4.12 -3.10
CA LEU A 35 2.83 -5.39 -3.40
C LEU A 35 1.70 -5.66 -2.41
N GLY A 36 0.53 -5.11 -2.70
CA GLY A 36 -0.68 -5.25 -1.89
C GLY A 36 -1.83 -5.99 -2.60
N ILE A 37 -3.00 -5.95 -1.96
CA ILE A 37 -4.23 -6.57 -2.48
C ILE A 37 -4.72 -5.91 -3.79
N GLY A 38 -4.29 -4.67 -4.05
CA GLY A 38 -4.74 -3.87 -5.19
C GLY A 38 -4.60 -4.62 -6.51
N ILE A 39 -3.47 -5.30 -6.77
CA ILE A 39 -3.26 -6.04 -8.02
C ILE A 39 -4.22 -7.24 -8.20
N TYR A 40 -4.88 -7.71 -7.15
CA TYR A 40 -5.84 -8.82 -7.24
C TYR A 40 -7.28 -8.37 -7.47
N ILE A 41 -7.61 -7.15 -7.03
CA ILE A 41 -8.98 -6.63 -7.03
C ILE A 41 -9.18 -5.57 -8.11
N VAL A 42 -8.17 -4.74 -8.36
CA VAL A 42 -8.26 -3.57 -9.24
C VAL A 42 -8.27 -3.94 -10.73
N PRO A 43 -7.46 -4.88 -11.26
CA PRO A 43 -7.44 -5.15 -12.70
C PRO A 43 -8.81 -5.42 -13.33
N PRO A 44 -9.70 -6.29 -12.79
CA PRO A 44 -11.01 -6.47 -13.40
C PRO A 44 -11.86 -5.19 -13.40
N GLN A 45 -11.77 -4.36 -12.34
CA GLN A 45 -12.48 -3.07 -12.27
C GLN A 45 -11.95 -2.07 -13.30
N VAL A 46 -10.63 -2.02 -13.49
CA VAL A 46 -9.99 -1.18 -14.51
C VAL A 46 -10.35 -1.67 -15.91
N ALA A 47 -10.38 -2.98 -16.15
CA ALA A 47 -10.78 -3.56 -17.43
C ALA A 47 -12.22 -3.22 -17.79
N GLU A 48 -13.13 -3.29 -16.81
CA GLU A 48 -14.53 -2.88 -16.96
C GLU A 48 -14.64 -1.38 -17.29
N LEU A 49 -13.87 -0.52 -16.62
CA LEU A 49 -13.97 0.94 -16.80
C LEU A 49 -13.21 1.49 -18.02
N ALA A 50 -12.10 0.87 -18.42
CA ALA A 50 -11.20 1.38 -19.45
C ALA A 50 -11.75 1.26 -20.88
N GLY A 51 -12.73 0.37 -21.10
CA GLY A 51 -13.38 0.20 -22.41
C GLY A 51 -12.46 -0.36 -23.51
N GLY A 52 -11.35 -1.01 -23.13
CA GLY A 52 -10.46 -1.71 -24.07
C GLY A 52 -9.03 -1.90 -23.57
N SER A 53 -8.31 -2.83 -24.20
CA SER A 53 -6.94 -3.23 -23.83
C SER A 53 -5.91 -2.11 -23.94
N TRP A 54 -6.06 -1.21 -24.92
CA TRP A 54 -5.16 -0.04 -25.06
C TRP A 54 -5.23 0.89 -23.85
N TRP A 55 -6.44 1.30 -23.46
CA TRP A 55 -6.64 2.15 -22.28
C TRP A 55 -6.27 1.44 -20.99
N PHE A 56 -6.57 0.14 -20.88
CA PHE A 56 -6.15 -0.67 -19.74
C PHE A 56 -4.63 -0.58 -19.53
N PHE A 57 -3.83 -1.00 -20.51
CA PHE A 57 -2.37 -0.96 -20.38
C PHE A 57 -1.81 0.46 -20.30
N GLY A 58 -2.40 1.41 -21.01
CA GLY A 58 -2.01 2.81 -20.98
C GLY A 58 -2.16 3.44 -19.58
N LEU A 59 -3.26 3.15 -18.88
CA LEU A 59 -3.48 3.61 -17.51
C LEU A 59 -2.47 3.02 -16.53
N TRP A 60 -2.18 1.72 -16.62
CA TRP A 60 -1.16 1.05 -15.79
C TRP A 60 0.23 1.63 -16.03
N PHE A 61 0.62 1.81 -17.30
CA PHE A 61 1.90 2.43 -17.65
C PHE A 61 2.01 3.86 -17.09
N PHE A 62 0.97 4.68 -17.28
CA PHE A 62 0.93 6.04 -16.76
C PHE A 62 1.02 6.07 -15.22
N GLY A 63 0.29 5.19 -14.54
CA GLY A 63 0.38 5.03 -13.08
C GLY A 63 1.80 4.70 -12.61
N GLY A 64 2.49 3.81 -13.32
CA GLY A 64 3.90 3.49 -13.05
C GLY A 64 4.84 4.68 -13.21
N VAL A 65 4.66 5.50 -14.25
CA VAL A 65 5.44 6.73 -14.46
C VAL A 65 5.21 7.74 -13.32
N VAL A 66 3.96 7.93 -12.92
CA VAL A 66 3.60 8.84 -11.81
C VAL A 66 4.20 8.35 -10.49
N ALA A 67 4.10 7.05 -10.20
CA ALA A 67 4.68 6.46 -8.99
C ALA A 67 6.21 6.60 -8.98
N PHE A 68 6.88 6.38 -10.11
CA PHE A 68 8.33 6.56 -10.24
C PHE A 68 8.75 8.01 -10.02
N ALA A 69 8.05 8.97 -10.63
CA ALA A 69 8.34 10.39 -10.44
C ALA A 69 8.16 10.83 -8.98
N GLY A 70 7.11 10.32 -8.30
CA GLY A 70 6.92 10.54 -6.87
C GLY A 70 8.05 9.94 -6.03
N ALA A 71 8.41 8.69 -6.30
CA ALA A 71 9.49 7.99 -5.59
C ALA A 71 10.84 8.72 -5.74
N ASP A 72 11.18 9.21 -6.93
CA ASP A 72 12.40 9.98 -7.16
C ASP A 72 12.43 11.28 -6.34
N ALA A 73 11.32 12.04 -6.38
CA ALA A 73 11.20 13.27 -5.59
C ALA A 73 11.38 13.02 -4.09
N PHE A 74 10.79 11.94 -3.58
CA PHE A 74 10.95 11.55 -2.18
C PHE A 74 12.33 10.99 -1.85
N ALA A 75 12.99 10.27 -2.75
CA ALA A 75 14.38 9.84 -2.58
C ALA A 75 15.31 11.05 -2.41
N GLN A 76 15.11 12.10 -3.21
CA GLN A 76 15.86 13.36 -3.08
C GLN A 76 15.58 14.11 -1.75
N LEU A 77 14.40 13.92 -1.15
CA LEU A 77 14.09 14.47 0.17
C LEU A 77 14.70 13.61 1.29
N SER A 78 14.59 12.28 1.19
CA SER A 78 15.13 11.32 2.14
C SER A 78 16.66 11.35 2.23
N THR A 79 17.34 11.68 1.13
CA THR A 79 18.80 11.90 1.12
C THR A 79 19.21 13.16 1.86
N ARG A 80 18.47 14.27 1.70
CA ARG A 80 18.75 15.55 2.36
C ARG A 80 18.33 15.56 3.83
N VAL A 81 17.23 14.88 4.15
CA VAL A 81 16.65 14.79 5.48
C VAL A 81 16.36 13.32 5.81
N PRO A 82 17.40 12.54 6.19
CA PRO A 82 17.27 11.13 6.52
C PRO A 82 16.72 10.95 7.93
N LYS A 83 15.45 11.29 8.13
CA LYS A 83 14.71 11.11 9.37
C LYS A 83 13.58 10.12 9.17
N ALA A 84 13.35 9.28 10.16
CA ALA A 84 12.14 8.45 10.21
C ALA A 84 10.93 9.33 10.53
N GLY A 85 9.83 9.11 9.83
CA GLY A 85 8.58 9.87 9.99
C GLY A 85 7.86 10.20 8.67
N GLY A 86 8.41 9.78 7.53
CA GLY A 86 7.73 9.83 6.24
C GLY A 86 7.39 11.24 5.79
N ASP A 87 6.27 11.35 5.06
CA ASP A 87 5.77 12.59 4.46
C ASP A 87 5.66 13.74 5.48
N PHE A 88 5.26 13.41 6.72
CA PHE A 88 5.11 14.35 7.82
C PHE A 88 6.39 15.14 8.10
N CYS A 89 7.56 14.48 8.10
CA CYS A 89 8.83 15.14 8.40
C CYS A 89 9.18 16.21 7.35
N TYR A 90 8.90 15.94 6.08
CA TYR A 90 9.19 16.88 5.00
C TYR A 90 8.22 18.07 5.02
N GLN A 91 6.94 17.81 5.30
CA GLN A 91 5.94 18.87 5.43
C GLN A 91 6.16 19.76 6.64
N TYR A 92 6.63 19.19 7.76
CA TYR A 92 7.01 19.97 8.92
C TYR A 92 8.11 20.98 8.59
N LEU A 93 9.11 20.57 7.79
CA LEU A 93 10.19 21.45 7.37
C LEU A 93 9.75 22.48 6.32
N ALA A 94 8.88 22.10 5.38
CA ALA A 94 8.46 22.97 4.29
C ALA A 94 7.38 23.99 4.68
N PHE A 95 6.42 23.57 5.51
CA PHE A 95 5.18 24.32 5.78
C PHE A 95 4.92 24.60 7.27
N GLY A 96 5.79 24.08 8.15
CA GLY A 96 5.70 24.29 9.59
C GLY A 96 4.73 23.36 10.31
N PRO A 97 4.61 23.53 11.65
CA PRO A 97 3.96 22.55 12.52
C PRO A 97 2.46 22.36 12.27
N SER A 98 1.74 23.42 11.90
CA SER A 98 0.28 23.36 11.72
C SER A 98 -0.13 22.51 10.52
N VAL A 99 0.53 22.72 9.37
CA VAL A 99 0.27 21.96 8.14
C VAL A 99 0.72 20.50 8.31
N ALA A 100 1.86 20.28 8.96
CA ALA A 100 2.32 18.93 9.27
C ALA A 100 1.35 18.19 10.19
N PHE A 101 0.84 18.85 11.24
CA PHE A 101 -0.17 18.27 12.12
C PHE A 101 -1.45 17.89 11.37
N ALA A 102 -1.99 18.82 10.57
CA ALA A 102 -3.18 18.55 9.75
C ALA A 102 -2.96 17.37 8.81
N THR A 103 -1.79 17.29 8.15
CA THR A 103 -1.49 16.16 7.27
C THR A 103 -1.31 14.86 8.05
N GLY A 104 -0.67 14.90 9.21
CA GLY A 104 -0.57 13.75 10.10
C GLY A 104 -1.95 13.19 10.47
N CYS A 105 -2.92 14.06 10.75
CA CYS A 105 -4.31 13.64 10.99
C CYS A 105 -4.94 12.98 9.75
N VAL A 106 -4.75 13.54 8.56
CA VAL A 106 -5.27 12.97 7.31
C VAL A 106 -4.62 11.61 7.00
N LEU A 107 -3.31 11.50 7.16
CA LEU A 107 -2.57 10.26 6.95
C LEU A 107 -3.04 9.17 7.92
N PHE A 108 -3.15 9.51 9.21
CA PHE A 108 -3.53 8.55 10.24
C PHE A 108 -4.99 8.11 10.13
N LEU A 109 -5.93 9.06 10.10
CA LEU A 109 -7.37 8.77 10.15
C LEU A 109 -7.93 8.38 8.78
N GLY A 110 -7.48 9.06 7.73
CA GLY A 110 -8.02 8.89 6.37
C GLY A 110 -7.24 7.85 5.59
N VAL A 111 -5.95 8.08 5.37
CA VAL A 111 -5.16 7.30 4.40
C VAL A 111 -4.85 5.89 4.90
N PHE A 112 -4.16 5.76 6.04
CA PHE A 112 -3.80 4.43 6.58
C PHE A 112 -5.03 3.69 7.09
N GLY A 113 -5.89 4.34 7.87
CA GLY A 113 -7.14 3.74 8.35
C GLY A 113 -8.05 3.28 7.20
N GLY A 114 -8.25 4.14 6.20
CA GLY A 114 -9.02 3.83 5.01
C GLY A 114 -8.42 2.70 4.18
N SER A 115 -7.08 2.66 4.01
CA SER A 115 -6.41 1.60 3.24
C SER A 115 -6.52 0.23 3.92
N ILE A 116 -6.43 0.18 5.25
CA ILE A 116 -6.63 -1.04 6.03
C ILE A 116 -8.07 -1.54 5.86
N ALA A 117 -9.06 -0.65 5.98
CA ALA A 117 -10.47 -0.99 5.80
C ALA A 117 -10.79 -1.45 4.36
N ALA A 118 -10.29 -0.71 3.36
CA ALA A 118 -10.45 -1.02 1.93
C ALA A 118 -9.77 -2.33 1.51
N THR A 119 -8.85 -2.85 2.33
CA THR A 119 -8.23 -4.17 2.12
C THR A 119 -9.01 -5.27 2.85
N ALA A 120 -9.42 -5.02 4.10
CA ALA A 120 -10.04 -6.02 4.95
C ALA A 120 -11.49 -6.35 4.55
N LEU A 121 -12.29 -5.35 4.19
CA LEU A 121 -13.70 -5.54 3.86
C LEU A 121 -13.90 -6.35 2.56
N PRO A 122 -13.26 -6.00 1.42
CA PRO A 122 -13.41 -6.76 0.17
C PRO A 122 -12.92 -8.21 0.25
N LEU A 123 -11.99 -8.53 1.16
CA LEU A 123 -11.61 -9.92 1.42
C LEU A 123 -12.83 -10.76 1.84
N TRP A 124 -13.68 -10.20 2.70
CA TRP A 124 -14.90 -10.86 3.14
C TRP A 124 -16.02 -10.78 2.10
N GLU A 125 -16.27 -9.59 1.55
CA GLU A 125 -17.39 -9.38 0.62
C GLU A 125 -17.23 -10.15 -0.70
N PHE A 126 -16.00 -10.30 -1.21
CA PHE A 126 -15.78 -10.89 -2.53
C PHE A 126 -14.98 -12.18 -2.48
N GLN A 127 -13.81 -12.19 -1.83
CA GLN A 127 -12.90 -13.34 -1.94
C GLN A 127 -13.38 -14.54 -1.12
N LEU A 128 -13.61 -14.34 0.17
CA LEU A 128 -14.10 -15.40 1.06
C LEU A 128 -15.55 -15.78 0.72
N ALA A 129 -16.39 -14.81 0.36
CA ALA A 129 -17.75 -15.10 -0.10
C ALA A 129 -17.75 -16.07 -1.29
N LYS A 130 -16.90 -15.81 -2.29
CA LYS A 130 -16.75 -16.67 -3.47
C LYS A 130 -16.10 -18.00 -3.15
N LEU A 131 -15.09 -18.05 -2.26
CA LEU A 131 -14.43 -19.30 -1.89
C LEU A 131 -15.35 -20.22 -1.07
N ALA A 132 -16.07 -19.66 -0.10
CA ALA A 132 -16.96 -20.41 0.78
C ALA A 132 -18.33 -20.68 0.15
N GLN A 133 -18.66 -20.03 -0.97
CA GLN A 133 -20.00 -20.04 -1.57
C GLN A 133 -21.08 -19.55 -0.58
N ILE A 134 -20.72 -18.56 0.25
CA ILE A 134 -21.57 -17.95 1.28
C ILE A 134 -21.63 -16.45 1.03
N ASN A 135 -22.83 -15.86 1.11
CA ASN A 135 -22.97 -14.42 0.99
C ASN A 135 -22.80 -13.75 2.37
N PHE A 136 -21.82 -12.86 2.50
CA PHE A 136 -21.57 -12.08 3.72
C PHE A 136 -22.05 -10.62 3.63
N THR A 137 -22.75 -10.22 2.55
CA THR A 137 -23.19 -8.83 2.33
C THR A 137 -24.49 -8.47 3.03
N GLU A 138 -25.08 -9.40 3.78
CA GLU A 138 -26.30 -9.13 4.56
C GLU A 138 -26.06 -7.99 5.56
N GLN A 139 -26.95 -6.98 5.54
CA GLN A 139 -26.90 -5.85 6.46
C GLN A 139 -27.57 -6.19 7.79
N LEU A 140 -26.81 -6.09 8.88
CA LEU A 140 -27.31 -6.24 10.25
C LEU A 140 -27.86 -4.92 10.79
N ILE A 141 -27.22 -3.80 10.41
CA ILE A 141 -27.64 -2.45 10.76
C ILE A 141 -27.56 -1.62 9.49
N SER A 142 -28.68 -1.05 9.05
CA SER A 142 -28.72 -0.12 7.93
C SER A 142 -28.58 1.32 8.42
N SER A 143 -27.81 2.13 7.68
CA SER A 143 -27.66 3.57 7.95
C SER A 143 -28.56 4.38 7.00
N PRO A 144 -29.31 5.38 7.50
CA PRO A 144 -30.10 6.26 6.64
C PRO A 144 -29.25 7.16 5.73
N PHE A 145 -27.95 7.29 6.01
CA PHE A 145 -27.01 8.07 5.20
C PHE A 145 -26.24 7.23 4.16
N GLY A 146 -26.66 5.98 3.94
CA GLY A 146 -25.94 5.00 3.14
C GLY A 146 -24.91 4.23 3.97
N GLY A 147 -24.67 2.97 3.57
CA GLY A 147 -23.83 2.04 4.32
C GLY A 147 -24.56 1.34 5.47
N GLY A 148 -23.78 0.76 6.38
CA GLY A 148 -24.30 -0.06 7.47
C GLY A 148 -23.26 -1.01 8.03
N VAL A 149 -23.64 -1.78 9.04
CA VAL A 149 -22.85 -2.92 9.54
C VAL A 149 -23.35 -4.16 8.84
N SER A 150 -22.53 -4.75 7.97
CA SER A 150 -22.77 -6.05 7.34
C SER A 150 -22.01 -7.18 8.05
N VAL A 151 -22.37 -8.44 7.78
CA VAL A 151 -21.59 -9.59 8.25
C VAL A 151 -20.14 -9.50 7.76
N ALA A 152 -19.93 -9.08 6.50
CA ALA A 152 -18.60 -8.85 5.95
C ALA A 152 -17.83 -7.74 6.68
N SER A 153 -18.50 -6.67 7.11
CA SER A 153 -17.85 -5.60 7.89
C SER A 153 -17.37 -6.08 9.26
N LEU A 154 -18.15 -6.94 9.94
CA LEU A 154 -17.71 -7.58 11.19
C LEU A 154 -16.53 -8.52 10.94
N GLY A 155 -16.56 -9.27 9.84
CA GLY A 155 -15.44 -10.07 9.38
C GLY A 155 -14.18 -9.23 9.15
N GLY A 156 -14.28 -8.11 8.43
CA GLY A 156 -13.18 -7.19 8.21
C GLY A 156 -12.61 -6.62 9.51
N ILE A 157 -13.48 -6.18 10.44
CA ILE A 157 -13.07 -5.72 11.78
C ILE A 157 -12.34 -6.83 12.53
N SER A 158 -12.87 -8.06 12.52
CA SER A 158 -12.26 -9.20 13.21
C SER A 158 -10.87 -9.52 12.66
N LEU A 159 -10.68 -9.42 11.34
CA LEU A 159 -9.39 -9.61 10.69
C LEU A 159 -8.40 -8.52 11.10
N ILE A 160 -8.83 -7.25 11.11
CA ILE A 160 -7.98 -6.13 11.52
C ILE A 160 -7.52 -6.33 12.97
N LEU A 161 -8.44 -6.69 13.88
CA LEU A 161 -8.10 -6.96 15.27
C LEU A 161 -7.15 -8.14 15.43
N LEU A 162 -7.35 -9.23 14.67
CA LEU A 162 -6.47 -10.39 14.67
C LEU A 162 -5.07 -10.03 14.19
N VAL A 163 -4.95 -9.33 13.06
CA VAL A 163 -3.65 -8.90 12.51
C VAL A 163 -2.96 -7.92 13.46
N THR A 164 -3.72 -7.04 14.10
CA THR A 164 -3.19 -6.13 15.13
C THR A 164 -2.66 -6.91 16.33
N ALA A 165 -3.39 -7.91 16.83
CA ALA A 165 -2.93 -8.76 17.93
C ALA A 165 -1.64 -9.53 17.57
N VAL A 166 -1.52 -10.00 16.32
CA VAL A 166 -0.29 -10.65 15.81
C VAL A 166 0.87 -9.65 15.75
N HIS A 167 0.63 -8.41 15.32
CA HIS A 167 1.63 -7.35 15.28
C HIS A 167 2.15 -6.96 16.67
N LEU A 168 1.29 -6.99 17.69
CA LEU A 168 1.68 -6.72 19.08
C LEU A 168 2.54 -7.85 19.69
N GLY A 169 2.66 -9.00 19.01
CA GLY A 169 3.49 -10.12 19.41
C GLY A 169 4.96 -9.96 19.01
N SER A 170 5.57 -11.04 18.50
CA SER A 170 6.99 -11.02 18.11
C SER A 170 7.18 -10.40 16.72
N GLU A 171 7.97 -9.32 16.64
CA GLU A 171 8.37 -8.65 15.40
C GLU A 171 8.98 -9.61 14.36
N ARG A 172 9.75 -10.61 14.84
CA ARG A 172 10.38 -11.61 13.96
C ARG A 172 9.37 -12.56 13.33
N ASN A 173 8.30 -12.89 14.04
CA ASN A 173 7.23 -13.75 13.52
C ASN A 173 6.38 -12.99 12.51
N TRP A 174 6.10 -11.71 12.78
CA TRP A 174 5.39 -10.85 11.84
C TRP A 174 6.17 -10.66 10.53
N SER A 175 7.46 -10.33 10.59
CA SER A 175 8.29 -10.16 9.39
C SER A 175 8.31 -11.42 8.50
N ARG A 176 8.37 -12.61 9.10
CA ARG A 176 8.28 -13.88 8.35
C ARG A 176 6.91 -14.09 7.73
N LEU A 177 5.84 -13.82 8.47
CA LEU A 177 4.47 -13.94 7.99
C LEU A 177 4.22 -12.97 6.82
N GLN A 178 4.70 -11.73 6.93
CA GLN A 178 4.63 -10.73 5.87
C GLN A 178 5.26 -11.24 4.57
N VAL A 179 6.48 -11.80 4.63
CA VAL A 179 7.15 -12.35 3.44
C VAL A 179 6.31 -13.45 2.78
N VAL A 180 5.72 -14.35 3.57
CA VAL A 180 4.85 -15.41 3.03
C VAL A 180 3.58 -14.83 2.40
N LEU A 181 2.93 -13.89 3.09
CA LEU A 181 1.69 -13.25 2.62
C LEU A 181 1.91 -12.39 1.36
N THR A 182 3.12 -11.90 1.12
CA THR A 182 3.47 -11.20 -0.12
C THR A 182 3.85 -12.17 -1.24
N LEU A 183 4.72 -13.16 -0.97
CA LEU A 183 5.29 -14.01 -2.01
C LEU A 183 4.33 -15.08 -2.51
N VAL A 184 3.55 -15.72 -1.63
CA VAL A 184 2.68 -16.84 -2.02
C VAL A 184 1.60 -16.38 -3.03
N PRO A 185 0.84 -15.30 -2.76
CA PRO A 185 -0.15 -14.81 -3.73
C PRO A 185 0.50 -14.36 -5.04
N LEU A 186 1.69 -13.74 -4.98
CA LEU A 186 2.40 -13.27 -6.18
C LEU A 186 2.84 -14.44 -7.07
N VAL A 187 3.38 -15.50 -6.47
CA VAL A 187 3.77 -16.72 -7.21
C VAL A 187 2.54 -17.39 -7.82
N LEU A 188 1.44 -17.48 -7.06
CA LEU A 188 0.17 -18.03 -7.57
C LEU A 188 -0.37 -17.22 -8.74
N LEU A 189 -0.37 -15.89 -8.64
CA LEU A 189 -0.81 -15.00 -9.72
C LEU A 189 0.06 -15.16 -10.97
N SER A 190 1.37 -15.20 -10.78
CA SER A 190 2.33 -15.41 -11.88
C SER A 190 2.11 -16.75 -12.56
N PHE A 191 1.89 -17.81 -11.77
CA PHE A 191 1.59 -19.13 -12.30
C PHE A 191 0.28 -19.16 -13.10
N ILE A 192 -0.79 -18.58 -12.57
CA ILE A 192 -2.09 -18.51 -13.26
C ILE A 192 -1.99 -17.70 -14.55
N ALA A 193 -1.26 -16.57 -14.53
CA ALA A 193 -1.03 -15.76 -15.72
C ALA A 193 -0.28 -16.54 -16.80
N CYS A 194 0.83 -17.21 -16.44
CA CYS A 194 1.58 -18.07 -17.36
C CYS A 194 0.71 -19.21 -17.90
N TYR A 195 -0.07 -19.87 -17.05
CA TYR A 195 -0.99 -20.93 -17.46
C TYR A 195 -2.02 -20.41 -18.46
N ALA A 196 -2.65 -19.27 -18.20
CA ALA A 196 -3.64 -18.67 -19.11
C ALA A 196 -3.04 -18.34 -20.49
N LEU A 197 -1.82 -17.80 -20.52
CA LEU A 197 -1.10 -17.49 -21.76
C LEU A 197 -0.77 -18.74 -22.59
N ILE A 198 -0.47 -19.87 -21.94
CA ILE A 198 -0.08 -21.12 -22.62
C ILE A 198 -1.32 -21.96 -22.99
N ALA A 199 -2.27 -22.11 -22.08
CA ALA A 199 -3.38 -23.05 -22.21
C ALA A 199 -4.62 -22.46 -22.92
N ALA A 200 -4.75 -21.13 -22.94
CA ALA A 200 -5.89 -20.45 -23.59
C ALA A 200 -5.45 -19.25 -24.44
N PRO A 201 -4.48 -19.41 -25.37
CA PRO A 201 -4.00 -18.30 -26.19
C PRO A 201 -5.17 -17.67 -26.98
N SER A 202 -6.11 -18.45 -27.50
CA SER A 202 -7.25 -17.94 -28.26
C SER A 202 -8.19 -17.03 -27.45
N ALA A 203 -8.36 -17.28 -26.14
CA ALA A 203 -9.18 -16.45 -25.26
C ALA A 203 -8.48 -15.12 -24.92
N VAL A 204 -7.14 -15.16 -24.80
CA VAL A 204 -6.30 -13.96 -24.65
C VAL A 204 -6.35 -13.09 -25.91
N HIS A 205 -6.29 -13.69 -27.10
CA HIS A 205 -6.39 -12.94 -28.37
C HIS A 205 -7.80 -12.36 -28.60
N ALA A 206 -8.87 -13.07 -28.25
CA ALA A 206 -10.25 -12.59 -28.38
C ALA A 206 -10.56 -11.35 -27.51
N THR A 207 -9.85 -11.18 -26.39
CA THR A 207 -9.94 -10.00 -25.51
C THR A 207 -8.94 -8.90 -25.87
N ALA A 208 -7.95 -9.20 -26.72
CA ALA A 208 -6.93 -8.28 -27.18
C ALA A 208 -7.24 -7.65 -28.56
N GLU A 209 -8.34 -8.02 -29.21
CA GLU A 209 -8.73 -7.47 -30.52
C GLU A 209 -8.82 -5.94 -30.46
N PRO A 210 -7.96 -5.21 -31.21
CA PRO A 210 -7.96 -3.75 -31.24
C PRO A 210 -9.19 -3.27 -32.04
N GLY A 211 -10.31 -3.09 -31.35
CA GLY A 211 -11.56 -2.64 -31.98
C GLY A 211 -12.82 -2.94 -31.19
N ALA A 212 -12.77 -3.85 -30.20
CA ALA A 212 -13.87 -4.06 -29.26
C ALA A 212 -13.91 -2.95 -28.20
N MET A 213 -14.10 -1.69 -28.62
CA MET A 213 -14.58 -0.63 -27.73
C MET A 213 -16.04 -0.95 -27.39
N ALA A 214 -16.24 -1.90 -26.48
CA ALA A 214 -17.56 -2.43 -26.17
C ALA A 214 -18.44 -1.43 -25.38
N GLU A 215 -17.90 -0.27 -25.00
CA GLU A 215 -18.63 0.74 -24.25
C GLU A 215 -18.02 2.14 -24.46
N GLU A 216 -18.84 3.19 -24.33
CA GLU A 216 -18.42 4.58 -24.57
C GLU A 216 -17.33 4.99 -23.56
N VAL A 217 -16.10 5.17 -24.06
CA VAL A 217 -14.97 5.63 -23.24
C VAL A 217 -15.17 7.11 -22.94
N THR A 218 -15.44 7.41 -21.67
CA THR A 218 -15.60 8.78 -21.18
C THR A 218 -14.44 9.15 -20.26
N VAL A 219 -14.15 10.46 -20.16
CA VAL A 219 -13.14 10.99 -19.24
C VAL A 219 -13.42 10.55 -17.80
N SER A 220 -14.70 10.56 -17.39
CA SER A 220 -15.11 10.13 -16.05
C SER A 220 -14.70 8.69 -15.76
N ARG A 221 -14.98 7.77 -16.69
CA ARG A 221 -14.62 6.35 -16.52
C ARG A 221 -13.11 6.13 -16.49
N LEU A 222 -12.36 6.81 -17.36
CA LEU A 222 -10.91 6.72 -17.36
C LEU A 222 -10.31 7.26 -16.04
N LEU A 223 -10.85 8.34 -15.49
CA LEU A 223 -10.43 8.86 -14.19
C LEU A 223 -10.76 7.88 -13.06
N SER A 224 -11.97 7.30 -13.05
CA SER A 224 -12.34 6.27 -12.07
C SER A 224 -11.45 5.02 -12.16
N ALA A 225 -11.13 4.57 -13.37
CA ALA A 225 -10.20 3.47 -13.61
C ALA A 225 -8.80 3.82 -13.08
N TYR A 226 -8.33 5.03 -13.36
CA TYR A 226 -7.04 5.51 -12.89
C TYR A 226 -6.94 5.58 -11.36
N LEU A 227 -8.02 5.94 -10.65
CA LEU A 227 -8.03 5.92 -9.18
C LEU A 227 -7.73 4.52 -8.63
N GLY A 228 -8.27 3.48 -9.27
CA GLY A 228 -7.94 2.09 -8.94
C GLY A 228 -6.45 1.79 -9.19
N VAL A 229 -5.93 2.17 -10.36
CA VAL A 229 -4.50 1.99 -10.69
C VAL A 229 -3.60 2.72 -9.69
N TYR A 230 -3.92 3.96 -9.35
CA TYR A 230 -3.18 4.75 -8.36
C TYR A 230 -3.17 4.07 -6.98
N PHE A 231 -4.32 3.53 -6.55
CA PHE A 231 -4.40 2.73 -5.33
C PHE A 231 -3.52 1.47 -5.41
N ALA A 232 -3.50 0.77 -6.54
CA ALA A 232 -2.69 -0.43 -6.73
C ALA A 232 -1.17 -0.15 -6.70
N TYR A 233 -0.73 1.07 -7.06
CA TYR A 233 0.67 1.50 -6.95
C TYR A 233 1.03 2.13 -5.60
N SER A 234 0.08 2.31 -4.68
CA SER A 234 0.35 2.91 -3.37
C SER A 234 1.46 2.15 -2.61
N GLY A 235 2.22 2.85 -1.76
CA GLY A 235 3.35 2.26 -1.02
C GLY A 235 4.73 2.58 -1.58
N TRP A 236 4.82 3.27 -2.73
CA TRP A 236 6.09 3.72 -3.31
C TRP A 236 6.88 4.68 -2.39
N ASN A 237 6.21 5.39 -1.47
CA ASN A 237 6.84 6.29 -0.50
C ASN A 237 7.30 5.59 0.80
N ALA A 238 7.15 4.26 0.93
CA ALA A 238 7.40 3.55 2.19
C ALA A 238 8.82 3.75 2.76
N VAL A 239 9.84 3.90 1.91
CA VAL A 239 11.23 4.12 2.35
C VAL A 239 11.39 5.37 3.20
N THR A 240 10.53 6.38 3.00
CA THR A 240 10.58 7.66 3.71
C THR A 240 10.28 7.49 5.20
N TYR A 241 9.51 6.48 5.56
CA TYR A 241 9.15 6.17 6.95
C TYR A 241 10.33 5.55 7.71
N VAL A 242 11.23 4.87 6.99
CA VAL A 242 12.43 4.21 7.54
C VAL A 242 13.74 4.90 7.12
N ALA A 243 13.66 6.12 6.56
CA ALA A 243 14.83 6.82 6.02
C ALA A 243 15.93 7.07 7.07
N GLY A 244 15.55 7.19 8.36
CA GLY A 244 16.50 7.31 9.47
C GLY A 244 17.32 6.04 9.75
N GLU A 245 16.88 4.89 9.26
CA GLU A 245 17.52 3.58 9.48
C GLU A 245 18.40 3.15 8.30
N VAL A 246 18.41 3.93 7.21
CA VAL A 246 19.20 3.64 6.00
C VAL A 246 20.68 3.98 6.25
N LYS A 247 21.57 3.03 5.91
CA LYS A 247 23.04 3.11 6.09
C LYS A 247 23.67 4.29 5.35
N ASP A 248 23.52 4.31 4.03
CA ASP A 248 24.04 5.36 3.15
C ASP A 248 22.89 5.83 2.23
N PRO A 249 22.04 6.78 2.69
CA PRO A 249 20.91 7.26 1.92
C PRO A 249 21.31 7.81 0.53
N SER A 250 22.53 8.32 0.37
CA SER A 250 22.99 8.87 -0.92
C SER A 250 23.28 7.81 -1.98
N LYS A 251 23.44 6.56 -1.57
CA LYS A 251 23.77 5.40 -2.45
C LYS A 251 22.73 4.28 -2.39
N THR A 252 21.67 4.45 -1.60
CA THR A 252 20.63 3.45 -1.32
C THR A 252 19.31 3.94 -1.86
#